data_AF-A0A920K5A3-F1
#
_entry.id   AF-A0A920K5A3-F1
#
_cell.length_a   1.000
_cell.length_b   1.000
_cell.length_c   1.000
_cell.angle_alpha   90.00
_cell.angle_beta   90.00
_cell.angle_gamma   90.00
#
_symmetry.space_group_name_H-M   'P 1'
#
loop_
_entity.id
_entity.type
_entity.pdbx_description
1 polymer ?
#
loop_
_entity_poly.entity_id
_entity_poly.type
_entity_poly.pdbx_seq_one_letter_code
_entity_poly.pdbx_strand_id
1 'polypeptide(L)'
;MQLTVYLSGEIHTNWREEIKESPKLKELDISFLQPVTDHALSDDCGVLIMGKEDTKFWHDNKGAKLNAIRTRTAIEKSDVVIVKFGEKYKQWNAAFDAGYAAALGKSIVVMHGDENQHALKEIDAAASL
;
A
#
# COMPACT_ATOMS: atom_id res chain seq x y z
N MET A 1 2.59 -17.44 16.66
CA MET A 1 3.30 -16.20 16.30
C MET A 1 2.31 -15.39 15.49
N GLN A 2 1.99 -14.19 15.94
CA GLN A 2 1.11 -13.29 15.19
C GLN A 2 1.89 -12.63 14.07
N LEU A 3 1.35 -12.62 12.85
CA LEU A 3 1.94 -11.97 11.70
C LEU A 3 1.21 -10.65 11.40
N THR A 4 1.94 -9.57 11.15
CA THR A 4 1.37 -8.30 10.70
C THR A 4 1.59 -8.14 9.20
N VAL A 5 0.53 -8.01 8.42
CA VAL A 5 0.58 -7.93 6.96
C VAL A 5 0.10 -6.55 6.49
N TYR A 6 0.91 -5.83 5.73
CA TYR A 6 0.51 -4.57 5.09
C TYR A 6 0.02 -4.81 3.66
N LEU A 7 -1.19 -4.33 3.35
CA LEU A 7 -1.84 -4.49 2.03
C LEU A 7 -1.74 -3.19 1.21
N SER A 8 -0.65 -3.03 0.44
CA SER A 8 -0.47 -1.93 -0.50
C SER A 8 -1.04 -2.25 -1.88
N GLY A 9 -1.39 -1.21 -2.66
CA GLY A 9 -1.84 -1.41 -4.03
C GLY A 9 -3.16 -0.74 -4.39
N GLU A 10 -3.72 -1.18 -5.51
CA GLU A 10 -4.95 -0.64 -6.13
C GLU A 10 -6.14 -0.64 -5.17
N ILE A 11 -7.06 0.29 -5.34
CA ILE A 11 -8.26 0.46 -4.50
C ILE A 11 -9.55 0.41 -5.33
N HIS A 12 -9.47 -0.15 -6.55
CA HIS A 12 -10.57 -0.20 -7.51
C HIS A 12 -11.30 -1.55 -7.51
N THR A 13 -10.76 -2.55 -6.81
CA THR A 13 -11.40 -3.84 -6.54
C THR A 13 -11.45 -4.13 -5.04
N ASN A 14 -12.17 -5.19 -4.68
CA ASN A 14 -12.38 -5.71 -3.32
C ASN A 14 -11.29 -6.72 -2.88
N TRP A 15 -10.14 -6.75 -3.53
CA TRP A 15 -9.10 -7.77 -3.29
C TRP A 15 -8.60 -7.81 -1.84
N ARG A 16 -8.58 -6.66 -1.13
CA ARG A 16 -8.16 -6.61 0.27
C ARG A 16 -9.16 -7.32 1.17
N GLU A 17 -10.44 -7.12 0.91
CA GLU A 17 -11.54 -7.79 1.59
C GLU A 17 -11.46 -9.30 1.32
N GLU A 18 -11.23 -9.72 0.08
CA GLU A 18 -11.05 -11.14 -0.28
C GLU A 18 -9.90 -11.81 0.48
N ILE A 19 -8.76 -11.12 0.63
CA ILE A 19 -7.64 -11.62 1.44
C ILE A 19 -8.05 -11.73 2.91
N LYS A 20 -8.61 -10.68 3.50
CA LYS A 20 -8.99 -10.67 4.93
C LYS A 20 -10.07 -11.69 5.25
N GLU A 21 -10.96 -11.97 4.30
CA GLU A 21 -12.09 -12.87 4.49
C GLU A 21 -11.80 -14.33 4.14
N SER A 22 -10.67 -14.59 3.49
CA SER A 22 -10.22 -15.94 3.10
C SER A 22 -10.26 -16.92 4.28
N PRO A 23 -11.05 -18.01 4.19
CA PRO A 23 -11.16 -19.00 5.25
C PRO A 23 -9.80 -19.58 5.67
N LYS A 24 -8.91 -19.78 4.70
CA LYS A 24 -7.55 -20.30 4.93
C LYS A 24 -6.69 -19.36 5.77
N LEU A 25 -6.90 -18.04 5.63
CA LEU A 25 -6.16 -17.04 6.39
C LEU A 25 -6.78 -16.78 7.77
N LYS A 26 -8.10 -17.02 7.93
CA LYS A 26 -8.77 -16.91 9.24
C LYS A 26 -8.32 -17.96 10.25
N GLU A 27 -7.78 -19.08 9.78
CA GLU A 27 -7.16 -20.10 10.64
C GLU A 27 -5.76 -19.69 11.13
N LEU A 28 -5.19 -18.60 10.59
CA LEU A 28 -3.88 -18.07 10.95
C LEU A 28 -4.01 -16.84 11.84
N ASP A 29 -3.04 -16.64 12.74
CA ASP A 29 -2.95 -15.46 13.61
C ASP A 29 -2.35 -14.29 12.84
N ILE A 30 -3.18 -13.60 12.04
CA ILE A 30 -2.77 -12.49 11.16
C ILE A 30 -3.50 -11.20 11.52
N SER A 31 -2.76 -10.11 11.66
CA SER A 31 -3.29 -8.75 11.70
C SER A 31 -3.01 -8.03 10.37
N PHE A 32 -3.98 -7.27 9.88
CA PHE A 32 -3.85 -6.56 8.60
C PHE A 32 -3.77 -5.04 8.80
N LEU A 33 -2.81 -4.43 8.13
CA LEU A 33 -2.66 -2.98 7.99
C LEU A 33 -2.90 -2.59 6.53
N GLN A 34 -3.38 -1.37 6.28
CA GLN A 34 -3.65 -0.87 4.92
C GLN A 34 -3.61 0.67 4.87
N PRO A 35 -3.40 1.27 3.69
CA PRO A 35 -3.57 2.72 3.51
C PRO A 35 -5.04 3.13 3.64
N VAL A 36 -5.30 4.44 3.67
CA VAL A 36 -6.66 4.97 3.52
C VAL A 36 -7.12 4.69 2.10
N THR A 37 -8.25 4.00 1.96
CA THR A 37 -8.85 3.67 0.66
C THR A 37 -9.95 4.65 0.24
N ASP A 38 -10.41 5.50 1.18
CA ASP A 38 -11.28 6.63 0.86
C ASP A 38 -10.46 7.75 0.21
N HIS A 39 -10.71 7.99 -1.08
CA HIS A 39 -9.99 8.98 -1.87
C HIS A 39 -10.11 10.39 -1.30
N ALA A 40 -11.31 10.83 -0.93
CA ALA A 40 -11.53 12.20 -0.45
C ALA A 40 -10.82 12.41 0.89
N LEU A 41 -10.95 11.45 1.81
CA LEU A 41 -10.25 11.51 3.09
C LEU A 41 -8.73 11.44 2.91
N SER A 42 -8.24 10.65 1.95
CA SER A 42 -6.80 10.55 1.66
C SER A 42 -6.24 11.86 1.10
N ASP A 43 -6.95 12.49 0.17
CA ASP A 43 -6.50 13.72 -0.49
C ASP A 43 -6.60 14.93 0.44
N ASP A 44 -7.69 15.04 1.21
CA ASP A 44 -7.97 16.21 2.03
C ASP A 44 -7.39 16.13 3.46
N CYS A 45 -6.85 14.97 3.88
CA CYS A 45 -6.39 14.75 5.27
C CYS A 45 -5.45 15.86 5.78
N GLY A 46 -4.55 16.32 4.91
CA GLY A 46 -3.59 17.36 5.24
C GLY A 46 -4.28 18.67 5.61
N VAL A 47 -5.21 19.13 4.76
CA VAL A 47 -5.90 20.41 4.99
C VAL A 47 -6.96 20.34 6.08
N LEU A 48 -7.57 19.18 6.28
CA LEU A 48 -8.51 18.95 7.38
C LEU A 48 -7.83 19.05 8.75
N ILE A 49 -6.58 18.59 8.88
CA ILE A 49 -5.86 18.54 10.16
C ILE A 49 -4.97 19.77 10.38
N MET A 50 -4.25 20.23 9.34
CA MET A 50 -3.22 21.27 9.46
C MET A 50 -3.62 22.59 8.78
N GLY A 51 -4.90 22.75 8.46
CA GLY A 51 -5.43 23.96 7.82
C GLY A 51 -5.27 24.00 6.30
N LYS A 52 -6.11 24.83 5.68
CA LYS A 52 -6.18 25.01 4.22
C LYS A 52 -4.86 25.50 3.62
N GLU A 53 -4.71 25.26 2.33
CA GLU A 53 -3.56 25.69 1.53
C GLU A 53 -4.05 26.52 0.34
N ASP A 54 -3.22 27.49 -0.09
CA ASP A 54 -3.58 28.43 -1.14
C ASP A 54 -3.45 27.83 -2.55
N THR A 55 -2.62 26.80 -2.71
CA THR A 55 -2.36 26.16 -4.00
C THR A 55 -2.58 24.66 -3.95
N LYS A 56 -3.00 24.09 -5.09
CA LYS A 56 -3.19 22.65 -5.24
C LYS A 56 -1.91 21.87 -4.96
N PHE A 57 -0.75 22.42 -5.33
CA PHE A 57 0.53 21.77 -5.03
C PHE A 57 0.74 21.59 -3.52
N TRP A 58 0.52 22.64 -2.72
CA TRP A 58 0.71 22.56 -1.27
C TRP A 58 -0.38 21.72 -0.59
N HIS A 59 -1.61 21.78 -1.09
CA HIS A 59 -2.70 20.88 -0.71
C HIS A 59 -2.26 19.40 -0.83
N ASP A 60 -1.88 18.99 -2.04
CA ASP A 60 -1.53 17.60 -2.35
C ASP A 60 -0.25 17.17 -1.60
N ASN A 61 0.76 18.04 -1.54
CA ASN A 61 2.01 17.76 -0.81
C ASN A 61 1.77 17.59 0.70
N LYS A 62 0.85 18.36 1.28
CA LYS A 62 0.50 18.25 2.71
C LYS A 62 -0.23 16.93 2.97
N GLY A 63 -1.23 16.57 2.16
CA GLY A 63 -1.91 15.28 2.24
C GLY A 63 -0.93 14.11 2.06
N ALA A 64 -0.08 14.18 1.04
CA ALA A 64 0.94 13.15 0.77
C ALA A 64 1.92 12.96 1.94
N LYS A 65 2.37 14.03 2.60
CA LYS A 65 3.24 13.94 3.78
C LYS A 65 2.58 13.23 4.95
N LEU A 66 1.30 13.52 5.20
CA LEU A 66 0.57 12.87 6.29
C LEU A 66 0.32 11.38 5.98
N ASN A 67 -0.07 11.07 4.74
CA ASN A 67 -0.20 9.70 4.28
C ASN A 67 1.14 8.94 4.37
N ALA A 68 2.25 9.58 4.01
CA ALA A 68 3.58 8.98 4.10
C ALA A 68 3.95 8.59 5.55
N ILE A 69 3.62 9.41 6.56
CA ILE A 69 3.85 9.05 7.97
C ILE A 69 3.13 7.75 8.31
N ARG A 70 1.85 7.64 7.93
CA ARG A 70 1.01 6.47 8.23
C ARG A 70 1.48 5.23 7.48
N THR A 71 1.69 5.34 6.18
CA THR A 71 2.13 4.24 5.31
C THR A 71 3.50 3.71 5.73
N ARG A 72 4.49 4.59 5.95
CA ARG A 72 5.82 4.16 6.40
C ARG A 72 5.76 3.47 7.76
N THR A 73 5.03 4.04 8.71
CA THR A 73 4.83 3.42 10.03
C THR A 73 4.19 2.04 9.91
N ALA A 74 3.21 1.87 9.02
CA ALA A 74 2.54 0.59 8.80
C ALA A 74 3.47 -0.45 8.17
N ILE A 75 4.25 -0.07 7.16
CA ILE A 75 5.24 -0.95 6.51
C ILE A 75 6.36 -1.34 7.49
N GLU A 76 6.86 -0.39 8.29
CA GLU A 76 7.91 -0.67 9.28
C GLU A 76 7.43 -1.67 10.34
N LYS A 77 6.15 -1.60 10.72
CA LYS A 77 5.53 -2.50 11.70
C LYS A 77 5.04 -3.82 11.11
N SER A 78 4.98 -3.98 9.79
CA SER A 78 4.57 -5.23 9.17
C SER A 78 5.72 -6.22 9.07
N ASP A 79 5.41 -7.50 9.18
CA ASP A 79 6.32 -8.61 8.90
C ASP A 79 6.33 -8.95 7.41
N VAL A 80 5.17 -8.82 6.75
CA VAL A 80 4.99 -9.07 5.31
C VAL A 80 4.28 -7.90 4.65
N VAL A 81 4.69 -7.54 3.43
CA VAL A 81 4.03 -6.54 2.60
C VAL A 81 3.48 -7.22 1.36
N ILE A 82 2.17 -7.14 1.15
CA ILE A 82 1.53 -7.58 -0.10
C ILE A 82 1.25 -6.34 -0.94
N VAL A 83 1.77 -6.31 -2.16
CA VAL A 83 1.59 -5.19 -3.09
C VAL A 83 0.81 -5.66 -4.30
N LYS A 84 -0.41 -5.13 -4.50
CA LYS A 84 -1.22 -5.42 -5.68
C LYS A 84 -1.17 -4.31 -6.71
N PHE A 85 -0.70 -4.66 -7.90
CA PHE A 85 -0.87 -3.86 -9.11
C PHE A 85 -2.14 -4.32 -9.86
N GLY A 86 -2.99 -3.37 -10.20
CA GLY A 86 -4.21 -3.55 -10.98
C GLY A 86 -4.06 -2.93 -12.37
N GLU A 87 -5.10 -3.06 -13.17
CA GLU A 87 -5.08 -2.68 -14.59
C GLU A 87 -5.30 -1.17 -14.82
N LYS A 88 -5.79 -0.45 -13.79
CA LYS A 88 -6.21 0.95 -13.89
C LYS A 88 -5.21 1.87 -13.22
N TYR A 89 -4.93 2.97 -13.92
CA TYR A 89 -4.03 4.03 -13.50
C TYR A 89 -2.59 3.57 -13.25
N LYS A 90 -1.70 4.55 -13.15
CA LYS A 90 -0.30 4.32 -12.82
C LYS A 90 -0.14 4.28 -11.30
N GLN A 91 0.15 3.12 -10.74
CA GLN A 91 0.21 2.90 -9.29
C GLN A 91 1.61 3.17 -8.72
N TRP A 92 2.08 4.40 -8.90
CA TRP A 92 3.40 4.82 -8.43
C TRP A 92 3.54 4.79 -6.91
N ASN A 93 2.44 4.96 -6.18
CA ASN A 93 2.40 4.76 -4.74
C ASN A 93 2.70 3.31 -4.35
N ALA A 94 2.10 2.34 -5.05
CA ALA A 94 2.33 0.91 -4.78
C ALA A 94 3.77 0.50 -5.10
N ALA A 95 4.33 0.99 -6.22
CA ALA A 95 5.73 0.78 -6.57
C ALA A 95 6.68 1.41 -5.54
N PHE A 96 6.34 2.60 -5.03
CA PHE A 96 7.12 3.27 -3.99
C PHE A 96 7.08 2.48 -2.66
N ASP A 97 5.91 1.98 -2.27
CA ASP A 97 5.76 1.13 -1.08
C ASP A 97 6.55 -0.17 -1.21
N ALA A 98 6.53 -0.82 -2.38
CA ALA A 98 7.33 -2.02 -2.67
C ALA A 98 8.83 -1.73 -2.53
N GLY A 99 9.31 -0.64 -3.12
CA GLY A 99 10.71 -0.22 -3.00
C GLY A 99 11.11 0.10 -1.55
N TYR A 100 10.24 0.76 -0.79
CA TYR A 100 10.49 1.05 0.62
C TYR A 100 10.53 -0.23 1.47
N ALA A 101 9.60 -1.15 1.25
CA ALA A 101 9.58 -2.45 1.91
C ALA A 101 10.85 -3.27 1.60
N ALA A 102 11.30 -3.24 0.35
CA ALA A 102 12.50 -3.96 -0.10
C ALA A 102 13.76 -3.37 0.59
N ALA A 103 13.85 -2.04 0.67
CA ALA A 103 14.96 -1.37 1.35
C ALA A 103 15.02 -1.70 2.86
N LEU A 104 13.86 -1.98 3.48
CA LEU A 104 13.75 -2.41 4.88
C LEU A 104 13.96 -3.93 5.07
N GLY A 105 14.18 -4.70 4.00
CA GLY A 105 14.34 -6.15 4.06
C GLY A 105 13.06 -6.87 4.48
N LYS A 106 11.88 -6.30 4.21
CA LYS A 106 10.60 -6.95 4.48
C LYS A 106 10.37 -8.10 3.50
N SER A 107 9.65 -9.13 3.95
CA SER A 107 9.12 -10.14 3.03
C SER A 107 8.03 -9.50 2.17
N ILE A 108 8.15 -9.62 0.85
CA ILE A 108 7.23 -8.98 -0.10
C ILE A 108 6.52 -10.05 -0.93
N VAL A 109 5.21 -9.90 -1.12
CA VAL A 109 4.42 -10.64 -2.09
C VAL A 109 3.89 -9.66 -3.12
N VAL A 110 4.10 -9.95 -4.41
CA VAL A 110 3.62 -9.07 -5.50
C VAL A 110 2.46 -9.75 -6.24
N MET A 111 1.39 -9.00 -6.48
CA MET A 111 0.21 -9.47 -7.21
C MET A 111 -0.05 -8.56 -8.41
N HIS A 112 0.06 -9.07 -9.62
CA HIS A 112 -0.26 -8.31 -10.84
C HIS A 112 -0.68 -9.25 -11.99
N GLY A 113 -1.29 -8.70 -13.04
CA GLY A 113 -1.59 -9.45 -14.28
C GLY A 113 -0.40 -9.48 -15.24
N ASP A 114 -0.49 -10.31 -16.28
CA ASP A 114 0.60 -10.54 -17.25
C ASP A 114 1.05 -9.26 -17.95
N GLU A 115 0.15 -8.30 -18.14
CA GLU A 115 0.41 -7.01 -18.78
C GLU A 115 1.46 -6.16 -18.05
N ASN A 116 1.67 -6.39 -16.76
CA ASN A 116 2.58 -5.61 -15.93
C ASN A 116 3.95 -6.27 -15.70
N GLN A 117 4.17 -7.53 -16.14
CA GLN A 117 5.40 -8.30 -15.89
C GLN A 117 6.68 -7.54 -16.25
N HIS A 118 6.74 -6.94 -17.44
CA HIS A 118 7.96 -6.23 -17.87
C HIS A 118 8.22 -4.96 -17.04
N ALA A 119 7.16 -4.24 -16.68
CA ALA A 119 7.27 -3.00 -15.93
C ALA A 119 7.60 -3.23 -14.44
N LEU A 120 7.26 -4.41 -13.92
CA LEU A 120 7.44 -4.78 -12.51
C LEU A 120 8.63 -5.71 -12.26
N LYS A 121 9.39 -6.11 -13.29
CA LYS A 121 10.49 -7.10 -13.17
C LYS A 121 11.51 -6.80 -12.06
N GLU A 122 11.83 -5.53 -11.76
CA GLU A 122 12.72 -5.18 -10.65
C GLU A 122 12.06 -5.34 -9.27
N ILE A 123 10.75 -5.09 -9.19
CA ILE A 123 9.94 -5.32 -7.98
C ILE A 123 9.76 -6.82 -7.78
N ASP A 124 9.48 -7.59 -8.83
CA ASP A 124 9.38 -9.05 -8.79
C ASP A 124 10.70 -9.69 -8.36
N ALA A 125 11.83 -9.20 -8.86
CA ALA A 125 13.15 -9.68 -8.47
C ALA A 125 13.48 -9.40 -6.98
N ALA A 126 12.88 -8.37 -6.39
CA ALA A 126 13.02 -8.04 -4.97
C ALA A 126 12.00 -8.78 -4.08
N ALA A 127 10.97 -9.39 -4.68
CA ALA A 127 9.91 -10.07 -3.95
C ALA A 127 10.38 -11.40 -3.36
N SER A 128 9.77 -11.78 -2.23
CA SER A 128 9.94 -13.12 -1.65
C SER A 128 9.01 -14.15 -2.29
N LEU A 129 7.89 -13.67 -2.87
CA LEU A 129 6.89 -14.47 -3.57
C LEU A 129 6.19 -13.64 -4.66
#